data_AF-A0A3M6VNP8-F1
#
_entry.id   AF-A0A3M6VNP8-F1
#
_cell.length_a   1.000
_cell.length_b   1.000
_cell.length_c   1.000
_cell.angle_alpha   90.00
_cell.angle_beta   90.00
_cell.angle_gamma   90.00
#
_symmetry.space_group_name_H-M   'P 1'
#
loop_
_entity.id
_entity.type
_entity.pdbx_description
1 polymer ?
#
loop_
_entity_poly.entity_id
_entity_poly.type
_entity_poly.pdbx_seq_one_letter_code
_entity_poly.pdbx_strand_id
1 'polypeptide(L)'
;MNTINSKKKIVPKPRKRKISDVGAGTKTKIAPVKRLVTDASEIIDVTGSGAEISATQTVQLKPFVRGELVDSIKHMLFGFGDEAEPLDETAELMEDLVVENVHAMTKKAMELATIKGKLDTECFIFLIRKQPERYDRVAELLRANDEFRAVLNSGFDPSDENMY
;
A
#
# COMPACT_ATOMS: atom_id res chain seq x y z
N MET A 1 -15.28 53.80 27.94
CA MET A 1 -14.43 53.38 29.08
C MET A 1 -13.79 52.05 28.69
N ASN A 2 -12.49 52.03 28.43
CA ASN A 2 -11.78 50.82 27.99
C ASN A 2 -10.87 50.36 29.12
N THR A 3 -10.93 49.07 29.49
CA THR A 3 -10.06 48.50 30.53
C THR A 3 -9.23 47.37 29.94
N ILE A 4 -8.01 47.70 29.55
CA ILE A 4 -6.97 46.74 29.15
C ILE A 4 -6.37 46.19 30.44
N ASN A 5 -6.28 44.86 30.61
CA ASN A 5 -5.64 44.27 31.79
C ASN A 5 -4.38 43.45 31.45
N SER A 6 -3.45 43.37 32.39
CA SER A 6 -2.02 43.38 32.09
C SER A 6 -1.24 42.07 32.39
N LYS A 7 -0.17 41.91 31.60
CA LYS A 7 0.92 40.91 31.66
C LYS A 7 1.27 40.35 33.05
N LYS A 8 1.52 39.03 33.11
CA LYS A 8 2.53 38.43 34.01
C LYS A 8 3.41 37.41 33.28
N LYS A 9 4.70 37.73 33.10
CA LYS A 9 5.77 36.77 32.76
C LYS A 9 6.34 36.18 34.05
N ILE A 10 6.67 34.89 34.08
CA ILE A 10 7.36 34.23 35.21
C ILE A 10 8.46 33.30 34.66
N VAL A 11 9.71 33.52 35.09
CA VAL A 11 10.91 32.68 34.85
C VAL A 11 11.83 32.84 36.08
N PRO A 12 12.12 31.77 36.84
CA PRO A 12 13.50 31.26 37.04
C PRO A 12 13.54 29.71 37.24
N LYS A 13 14.63 28.95 37.45
CA LYS A 13 16.12 29.11 37.51
C LYS A 13 16.76 27.73 37.09
N PRO A 14 18.08 27.58 36.86
CA PRO A 14 18.66 26.41 36.17
C PRO A 14 18.98 25.20 37.08
N ARG A 15 19.09 24.00 36.49
CA ARG A 15 19.63 22.79 37.15
C ARG A 15 21.04 22.43 36.64
N LYS A 16 21.81 21.78 37.53
CA LYS A 16 23.28 21.71 37.50
C LYS A 16 23.81 20.68 36.50
N ARG A 17 24.94 21.01 35.85
CA ARG A 17 25.84 20.01 35.23
C ARG A 17 26.48 19.16 36.33
N LYS A 18 26.69 17.87 36.07
CA LYS A 18 27.59 17.00 36.84
C LYS A 18 28.57 16.34 35.86
N ILE A 19 29.84 16.28 36.25
CA ILE A 19 30.98 15.82 35.45
C ILE A 19 31.63 14.66 36.24
N SER A 20 32.38 13.79 35.55
CA SER A 20 33.19 12.66 36.05
C SER A 20 32.40 11.46 36.62
N ASP A 21 32.88 10.21 36.56
CA ASP A 21 34.18 9.71 36.07
C ASP A 21 34.13 8.24 35.55
N VAL A 22 35.25 7.79 35.00
CA VAL A 22 35.71 6.44 34.60
C VAL A 22 35.08 5.21 35.31
N GLY A 23 34.84 4.14 34.53
CA GLY A 23 34.61 2.77 35.03
C GLY A 23 34.58 1.73 33.90
N ALA A 24 35.39 0.67 33.99
CA ALA A 24 35.67 -0.28 32.89
C ALA A 24 34.71 -1.49 32.82
N GLY A 25 34.62 -2.15 31.64
CA GLY A 25 33.81 -3.36 31.47
C GLY A 25 33.81 -3.96 30.05
N THR A 26 34.95 -4.48 29.58
CA THR A 26 35.06 -5.17 28.28
C THR A 26 34.46 -6.58 28.31
N LYS A 27 33.63 -6.95 27.32
CA LYS A 27 33.56 -8.33 26.75
C LYS A 27 33.10 -8.32 25.28
N THR A 28 34.07 -8.23 24.38
CA THR A 28 33.89 -8.55 22.96
C THR A 28 33.60 -10.05 22.79
N LYS A 29 32.68 -10.42 21.89
CA LYS A 29 32.66 -11.75 21.26
C LYS A 29 32.75 -11.57 19.74
N ILE A 30 33.59 -12.40 19.12
CA ILE A 30 34.04 -12.26 17.73
C ILE A 30 33.60 -13.49 16.93
N ALA A 31 33.19 -13.26 15.68
CA ALA A 31 33.11 -14.24 14.58
C ALA A 31 31.98 -15.32 14.66
N PRO A 32 31.58 -15.93 13.51
CA PRO A 32 32.24 -15.88 12.21
C PRO A 32 31.44 -15.37 11.01
N VAL A 33 32.21 -14.85 10.06
CA VAL A 33 31.84 -14.51 8.67
C VAL A 33 31.27 -15.73 7.94
N LYS A 34 30.18 -15.55 7.20
CA LYS A 34 29.80 -16.38 6.05
C LYS A 34 29.72 -15.52 4.79
N ARG A 35 29.94 -16.18 3.65
CA ARG A 35 30.55 -15.57 2.45
C ARG A 35 29.57 -14.79 1.60
N LEU A 36 30.13 -13.79 0.92
CA LEU A 36 29.58 -13.16 -0.26
C LEU A 36 29.20 -14.24 -1.30
N VAL A 37 27.97 -14.21 -1.78
CA VAL A 37 27.62 -14.64 -3.14
C VAL A 37 27.07 -13.40 -3.80
N THR A 38 27.78 -12.93 -4.81
CA THR A 38 27.37 -11.84 -5.68
C THR A 38 26.36 -12.37 -6.69
N ASP A 39 25.19 -11.75 -6.77
CA ASP A 39 24.48 -11.64 -8.04
C ASP A 39 23.97 -10.23 -8.21
N ALA A 40 24.07 -9.74 -9.44
CA ALA A 40 23.98 -8.32 -9.75
C ALA A 40 22.52 -7.86 -9.93
N SER A 41 22.23 -6.67 -9.42
CA SER A 41 21.13 -5.83 -9.89
C SER A 41 21.56 -4.39 -9.70
N GLU A 42 21.94 -3.74 -10.79
CA GLU A 42 22.51 -2.39 -10.79
C GLU A 42 21.45 -1.38 -10.32
N ILE A 43 21.77 -0.64 -9.25
CA ILE A 43 20.93 0.46 -8.78
C ILE A 43 21.41 1.72 -9.49
N ILE A 44 20.58 2.27 -10.37
CA ILE A 44 20.87 3.51 -11.11
C ILE A 44 20.79 4.68 -10.13
N ASP A 45 21.95 5.22 -9.78
CA ASP A 45 22.10 6.32 -8.83
C ASP A 45 21.90 7.68 -9.55
N VAL A 46 20.73 8.30 -9.37
CA VAL A 46 20.44 9.66 -9.86
C VAL A 46 20.24 10.58 -8.67
N THR A 47 21.28 11.35 -8.38
CA THR A 47 21.27 12.39 -7.36
C THR A 47 20.55 13.64 -7.89
N GLY A 48 19.46 14.02 -7.22
CA GLY A 48 18.68 15.24 -7.50
C GLY A 48 18.25 15.89 -6.20
N SER A 49 18.66 17.13 -5.96
CA SER A 49 18.57 17.79 -4.65
C SER A 49 17.25 18.52 -4.39
N GLY A 50 16.58 18.16 -3.28
CA GLY A 50 15.89 19.12 -2.41
C GLY A 50 14.42 19.46 -2.71
N ALA A 51 13.49 18.77 -2.04
CA ALA A 51 12.37 19.36 -1.29
C ALA A 51 11.54 18.25 -0.57
N GLU A 52 11.37 18.38 0.76
CA GLU A 52 10.28 17.79 1.56
C GLU A 52 9.74 16.39 1.17
N ILE A 53 10.50 15.33 1.44
CA ILE A 53 9.97 13.95 1.34
C ILE A 53 9.15 13.64 2.60
N SER A 54 7.83 13.73 2.48
CA SER A 54 6.90 13.12 3.45
C SER A 54 7.21 11.63 3.57
N ALA A 55 7.34 11.13 4.79
CA ALA A 55 7.94 9.82 5.07
C ALA A 55 7.19 8.67 4.36
N THR A 56 7.69 8.26 3.20
CA THR A 56 7.29 7.02 2.52
C THR A 56 7.76 5.84 3.36
N GLN A 57 6.89 5.43 4.29
CA GLN A 57 7.01 4.15 4.96
C GLN A 57 6.98 3.06 3.88
N THR A 58 8.14 2.46 3.61
CA THR A 58 8.27 1.38 2.64
C THR A 58 7.56 0.15 3.18
N VAL A 59 6.28 0.02 2.85
CA VAL A 59 5.50 -1.19 3.13
C VAL A 59 6.21 -2.36 2.45
N GLN A 60 6.80 -3.25 3.24
CA GLN A 60 7.34 -4.50 2.73
C GLN A 60 6.16 -5.37 2.30
N LEU A 61 5.84 -5.30 1.02
CA LEU A 61 4.84 -6.16 0.41
C LEU A 61 5.36 -7.59 0.45
N LYS A 62 4.55 -8.50 1.00
CA LYS A 62 4.80 -9.95 0.91
C LYS A 62 4.90 -10.30 -0.59
N PRO A 63 5.93 -11.06 -1.03
CA PRO A 63 5.95 -11.56 -2.40
C PRO A 63 4.72 -12.45 -2.63
N PHE A 64 4.07 -12.29 -3.78
CA PHE A 64 2.97 -13.16 -4.20
C PHE A 64 3.47 -14.60 -4.31
N VAL A 65 2.72 -15.55 -3.74
CA VAL A 65 3.04 -16.97 -3.82
C VAL A 65 2.00 -17.65 -4.71
N ARG A 66 2.47 -18.40 -5.72
CA ARG A 66 1.61 -19.27 -6.55
C ARG A 66 0.79 -20.21 -5.66
N GLY A 67 -0.48 -20.39 -5.97
CA GLY A 67 -1.45 -21.15 -5.20
C GLY A 67 -2.32 -20.28 -4.28
N GLU A 68 -1.94 -19.03 -4.00
CA GLU A 68 -2.71 -18.15 -3.09
C GLU A 68 -4.07 -17.71 -3.64
N LEU A 69 -4.25 -17.72 -4.97
CA LEU A 69 -5.49 -17.27 -5.60
C LEU A 69 -6.42 -18.42 -6.01
N VAL A 70 -5.92 -19.68 -6.03
CA VAL A 70 -6.60 -20.87 -6.58
C VAL A 70 -8.02 -21.05 -6.04
N ASP A 71 -8.22 -21.05 -4.72
CA ASP A 71 -9.55 -21.23 -4.11
C ASP A 71 -10.53 -20.12 -4.54
N SER A 72 -10.06 -18.87 -4.60
CA SER A 72 -10.89 -17.75 -5.05
C SER A 72 -11.22 -17.83 -6.55
N ILE A 73 -10.30 -18.37 -7.35
CA ILE A 73 -10.51 -18.62 -8.78
C ILE A 73 -11.58 -19.69 -8.99
N LYS A 74 -11.58 -20.79 -8.24
CA LYS A 74 -12.65 -21.81 -8.32
C LYS A 74 -14.03 -21.20 -8.09
N HIS A 75 -14.17 -20.36 -7.07
CA HIS A 75 -15.43 -19.64 -6.80
C HIS A 75 -15.81 -18.66 -7.92
N MET A 76 -14.83 -17.97 -8.53
CA MET A 76 -15.07 -17.09 -9.66
C MET A 76 -15.48 -17.87 -10.92
N LEU A 77 -14.82 -18.99 -11.23
CA LEU A 77 -15.12 -19.86 -12.38
C LEU A 77 -16.57 -20.35 -12.31
N PHE A 78 -17.00 -20.88 -11.16
CA PHE A 78 -18.40 -21.23 -10.94
C PHE A 78 -19.34 -20.02 -11.12
N GLY A 79 -18.95 -18.84 -10.63
CA GLY A 79 -19.68 -17.58 -10.86
C GLY A 79 -19.78 -17.14 -12.33
N PHE A 80 -18.88 -17.61 -13.20
CA PHE A 80 -18.94 -17.43 -14.65
C PHE A 80 -19.67 -18.57 -15.39
N GLY A 81 -20.17 -19.58 -14.66
CA GLY A 81 -20.94 -20.70 -15.22
C GLY A 81 -20.13 -21.96 -15.51
N ASP A 82 -18.92 -22.09 -14.95
CA ASP A 82 -18.13 -23.32 -14.96
C ASP A 82 -18.66 -24.36 -13.95
N GLU A 83 -18.03 -25.52 -13.86
CA GLU A 83 -18.35 -26.56 -12.87
C GLU A 83 -18.16 -26.05 -11.42
N ALA A 84 -18.93 -26.61 -10.48
CA ALA A 84 -18.89 -26.22 -9.07
C ALA A 84 -17.58 -26.61 -8.36
N GLU A 85 -16.90 -27.65 -8.86
CA GLU A 85 -15.59 -28.10 -8.40
C GLU A 85 -14.68 -28.31 -9.63
N PRO A 86 -14.16 -27.22 -10.23
CA PRO A 86 -13.31 -27.32 -11.41
C PRO A 86 -11.93 -27.89 -11.04
N LEU A 87 -11.29 -28.55 -12.01
CA LEU A 87 -10.00 -29.22 -11.82
C LEU A 87 -8.92 -28.26 -11.29
N ASP A 88 -8.10 -28.75 -10.36
CA ASP A 88 -6.98 -27.99 -9.77
C ASP A 88 -6.05 -27.42 -10.85
N GLU A 89 -5.69 -28.24 -11.84
CA GLU A 89 -4.86 -27.86 -12.99
C GLU A 89 -5.45 -26.69 -13.80
N THR A 90 -6.78 -26.61 -13.89
CA THR A 90 -7.49 -25.51 -14.57
C THR A 90 -7.46 -24.24 -13.72
N ALA A 91 -7.64 -24.35 -12.41
CA ALA A 91 -7.58 -23.20 -11.50
C ALA A 91 -6.14 -22.65 -11.37
N GLU A 92 -5.12 -23.50 -11.32
CA GLU A 92 -3.69 -23.12 -11.35
C GLU A 92 -3.30 -22.44 -12.68
N LEU A 93 -3.76 -22.97 -13.82
CA LEU A 93 -3.52 -22.31 -15.12
C LEU A 93 -4.22 -20.94 -15.20
N MET A 94 -5.44 -20.84 -14.67
CA MET A 94 -6.16 -19.57 -14.61
C MET A 94 -5.49 -18.56 -13.67
N GLU A 95 -4.85 -19.01 -12.58
CA GLU A 95 -4.03 -18.13 -11.73
C GLU A 95 -2.89 -17.50 -12.52
N ASP A 96 -2.13 -18.30 -13.27
CA ASP A 96 -1.03 -17.80 -14.10
C ASP A 96 -1.50 -16.77 -15.14
N LEU A 97 -2.60 -17.06 -15.84
CA LEU A 97 -3.18 -16.15 -16.83
C LEU A 97 -3.67 -14.83 -16.21
N VAL A 98 -4.26 -14.89 -15.00
CA VAL A 98 -4.69 -13.69 -14.27
C VAL A 98 -3.49 -12.87 -13.81
N VAL A 99 -2.45 -13.51 -13.26
CA VAL A 99 -1.22 -12.85 -12.80
C VAL A 99 -0.49 -12.18 -13.96
N GLU A 100 -0.34 -12.85 -15.10
CA GLU A 100 0.26 -12.27 -16.31
C GLU A 100 -0.57 -11.06 -16.80
N ASN A 101 -1.90 -11.20 -16.88
CA ASN A 101 -2.77 -10.10 -17.29
C ASN A 101 -2.68 -8.89 -16.35
N VAL A 102 -2.69 -9.09 -15.03
CA VAL A 102 -2.54 -8.02 -14.04
C VAL A 102 -1.18 -7.34 -14.19
N HIS A 103 -0.09 -8.09 -14.39
CA HIS A 103 1.24 -7.53 -14.63
C HIS A 103 1.28 -6.70 -15.93
N ALA A 104 0.76 -7.24 -17.04
CA ALA A 104 0.72 -6.57 -18.33
C ALA A 104 -0.18 -5.32 -18.35
N MET A 105 -1.31 -5.33 -17.65
CA MET A 105 -2.16 -4.15 -17.45
C MET A 105 -1.47 -3.10 -16.58
N THR A 106 -0.87 -3.51 -15.47
CA THR A 106 -0.20 -2.60 -14.53
C THR A 106 0.99 -1.91 -15.17
N LYS A 107 1.80 -2.61 -15.98
CA LYS A 107 2.90 -2.01 -16.74
C LYS A 107 2.42 -0.88 -17.67
N LYS A 108 1.35 -1.12 -18.44
CA LYS A 108 0.73 -0.11 -19.31
C LYS A 108 0.13 1.07 -18.51
N ALA A 109 -0.43 0.79 -17.34
CA ALA A 109 -0.96 1.83 -16.45
C ALA A 109 0.15 2.68 -15.82
N MET A 110 1.31 2.09 -15.53
CA MET A 110 2.51 2.79 -15.07
C MET A 110 3.09 3.69 -16.16
N GLU A 111 3.15 3.23 -17.41
CA GLU A 111 3.56 4.07 -18.56
C GLU A 111 2.67 5.34 -18.65
N LEU A 112 1.34 5.20 -18.57
CA LEU A 112 0.41 6.34 -18.49
C LEU A 112 0.61 7.19 -17.23
N ALA A 113 0.91 6.56 -16.09
CA ALA A 113 1.17 7.26 -14.83
C ALA A 113 2.42 8.16 -14.89
N THR A 114 3.45 7.81 -15.68
CA THR A 114 4.62 8.70 -15.90
C THR A 114 4.23 10.03 -16.55
N ILE A 115 3.26 10.00 -17.48
CA ILE A 115 2.76 11.19 -18.18
C ILE A 115 1.79 11.97 -17.27
N LYS A 116 0.94 11.27 -16.50
CA LYS A 116 -0.01 11.88 -15.56
C LYS A 116 0.65 12.44 -14.30
N GLY A 117 1.85 11.96 -13.94
CA GLY A 117 2.54 12.26 -12.69
C GLY A 117 2.05 11.46 -11.47
N LYS A 118 1.02 10.61 -11.60
CA LYS A 118 0.58 9.66 -10.57
C LYS A 118 -0.09 8.42 -11.16
N LEU A 119 0.09 7.27 -10.49
CA LEU A 119 -0.69 6.06 -10.74
C LEU A 119 -2.02 6.17 -9.98
N ASP A 120 -3.13 5.91 -10.67
CA ASP A 120 -4.48 6.26 -10.24
C ASP A 120 -5.51 5.42 -11.00
N THR A 121 -6.75 5.34 -10.52
CA THR A 121 -7.83 4.54 -11.16
C THR A 121 -8.03 4.92 -12.63
N GLU A 122 -8.02 6.23 -12.93
CA GLU A 122 -8.09 6.79 -14.29
C GLU A 122 -7.08 6.17 -15.28
N CYS A 123 -5.88 5.78 -14.82
CA CYS A 123 -4.87 5.18 -15.69
C CYS A 123 -5.35 3.80 -16.19
N PHE A 124 -6.05 3.04 -15.36
CA PHE A 124 -6.66 1.76 -15.73
C PHE A 124 -7.94 1.96 -16.56
N ILE A 125 -8.79 2.94 -16.18
CA ILE A 125 -10.00 3.32 -16.94
C ILE A 125 -9.63 3.69 -18.39
N PHE A 126 -8.55 4.45 -18.59
CA PHE A 126 -8.06 4.82 -19.92
C PHE A 126 -7.60 3.63 -20.76
N LEU A 127 -7.10 2.54 -20.15
CA LEU A 127 -6.74 1.32 -20.88
C LEU A 127 -7.98 0.57 -21.36
N ILE A 128 -9.03 0.49 -20.54
CA ILE A 128 -10.25 -0.28 -20.85
C ILE A 128 -11.28 0.50 -21.69
N ARG A 129 -11.11 1.82 -21.89
CA ARG A 129 -12.05 2.73 -22.61
C ARG A 129 -12.56 2.29 -24.00
N LYS A 130 -11.97 1.26 -24.60
CA LYS A 130 -12.43 0.69 -25.89
C LYS A 130 -13.49 -0.42 -25.71
N GLN A 131 -13.66 -0.93 -24.49
CA GLN A 131 -14.60 -2.00 -24.14
C GLN A 131 -15.75 -1.39 -23.33
N PRO A 132 -16.89 -1.03 -23.97
CA PRO A 132 -17.96 -0.26 -23.32
C PRO A 132 -18.51 -0.99 -22.08
N GLU A 133 -18.84 -2.29 -22.21
CA GLU A 133 -19.35 -3.12 -21.11
C GLU A 133 -18.46 -3.10 -19.86
N ARG A 134 -17.13 -3.12 -20.04
CA ARG A 134 -16.17 -3.07 -18.93
C ARG A 134 -16.01 -1.66 -18.37
N TYR A 135 -16.06 -0.65 -19.23
CA TYR A 135 -15.97 0.76 -18.84
C TYR A 135 -17.18 1.17 -17.99
N ASP A 136 -18.39 0.88 -18.47
CA ASP A 136 -19.64 1.19 -17.78
C ASP A 136 -19.70 0.45 -16.43
N ARG A 137 -19.35 -0.85 -16.41
CA ARG A 137 -19.34 -1.64 -15.18
C ARG A 137 -18.34 -1.12 -14.13
N VAL A 138 -17.17 -0.63 -14.54
CA VAL A 138 -16.20 -0.02 -13.61
C VAL A 138 -16.74 1.31 -13.06
N ALA A 139 -17.42 2.12 -13.87
CA ALA A 139 -18.05 3.36 -13.41
C ALA A 139 -19.16 3.11 -12.38
N GLU A 140 -20.00 2.08 -12.58
CA GLU A 140 -20.99 1.63 -11.59
C GLU A 140 -20.35 1.20 -10.27
N LEU A 141 -19.32 0.34 -10.34
CA LEU A 141 -18.67 -0.22 -9.16
C LEU A 141 -17.94 0.84 -8.32
N LEU A 142 -17.31 1.83 -8.96
CA LEU A 142 -16.70 2.96 -8.27
C LEU A 142 -17.75 3.83 -7.57
N ARG A 143 -18.85 4.14 -8.27
CA ARG A 143 -19.98 4.90 -7.68
C ARG A 143 -20.57 4.19 -6.46
N ALA A 144 -20.79 2.88 -6.55
CA ALA A 144 -21.27 2.08 -5.41
C ALA A 144 -20.26 2.05 -4.26
N ASN A 145 -18.95 1.98 -4.56
CA ASN A 145 -17.91 2.03 -3.53
C ASN A 145 -17.90 3.37 -2.79
N ASP A 146 -18.03 4.49 -3.50
CA ASP A 146 -18.11 5.82 -2.88
C ASP A 146 -19.36 5.95 -1.99
N GLU A 147 -20.50 5.39 -2.39
CA GLU A 147 -21.73 5.34 -1.58
C GLU A 147 -21.53 4.50 -0.30
N PHE A 148 -20.98 3.29 -0.40
CA PHE A 148 -20.66 2.47 0.78
C PHE A 148 -19.69 3.19 1.73
N ARG A 149 -18.67 3.87 1.20
CA ARG A 149 -17.71 4.64 2.01
C ARG A 149 -18.36 5.86 2.65
N ALA A 150 -19.31 6.52 2.00
CA ALA A 150 -20.07 7.62 2.59
C ALA A 150 -20.93 7.15 3.77
N VAL A 151 -21.61 6.00 3.64
CA VAL A 151 -22.42 5.39 4.71
C VAL A 151 -21.55 4.94 5.90
N LEU A 152 -20.45 4.23 5.65
CA LEU A 152 -19.52 3.83 6.73
C LEU A 152 -18.91 5.04 7.45
N ASN A 153 -18.64 6.13 6.73
CA ASN A 153 -18.14 7.37 7.32
C ASN A 153 -19.22 8.22 8.01
N SER A 154 -20.52 7.96 7.81
CA SER A 154 -21.61 8.69 8.48
C SER A 154 -21.91 8.18 9.89
N GLY A 155 -21.14 7.22 10.39
CA GLY A 155 -21.36 6.58 11.69
C GLY A 155 -22.47 5.51 11.68
N PHE A 156 -22.87 5.04 10.49
CA PHE A 156 -23.75 3.87 10.38
C PHE A 156 -22.92 2.60 10.57
N ASP A 157 -23.17 1.88 11.66
CA ASP A 157 -22.63 0.54 11.89
C ASP A 157 -23.71 -0.50 11.52
N PRO A 158 -23.53 -1.30 10.45
CA PRO A 158 -24.49 -2.34 10.08
C PRO A 158 -24.59 -3.49 11.09
N SER A 159 -23.74 -3.51 12.13
CA SER A 159 -23.79 -4.46 13.24
C SER A 159 -24.41 -3.91 14.53
N ASP A 160 -24.86 -2.64 14.55
CA ASP A 160 -25.58 -2.08 15.70
C ASP A 160 -27.00 -2.66 15.80
N GLU A 161 -27.17 -3.64 16.68
CA GLU A 161 -28.45 -4.31 16.95
C GLU A 161 -29.56 -3.35 17.42
N ASN A 162 -29.24 -2.12 17.87
CA ASN A 162 -30.23 -1.13 18.30
C ASN A 162 -30.98 -0.41 17.17
N MET A 163 -30.72 -0.75 15.90
CA MET A 163 -31.39 -0.17 14.72
C MET A 163 -32.65 -0.93 14.25
N TYR A 164 -33.07 -2.00 14.94
CA TYR A 164 -34.24 -2.83 14.61
C TYR A 164 -35.24 -2.97 15.77
#